data_AF-A0A804NQC9-F1
#
_entry.id   AF-A0A804NQC9-F1
#
_cell.length_a   1.000
_cell.length_b   1.000
_cell.length_c   1.000
_cell.angle_alpha   90.00
_cell.angle_beta   90.00
_cell.angle_gamma   90.00
#
_symmetry.space_group_name_H-M   'P 1'
#
loop_
_entity.id
_entity.type
_entity.pdbx_description
1 polymer ?
#
loop_
_entity_poly.entity_id
_entity_poly.type
_entity_poly.pdbx_seq_one_letter_code
_entity_poly.pdbx_strand_id
1 'polypeptide(L)'
;MHAPRRFRKAFTAQLLRSLRAAGQASKSLGLRERRDAVRLSSDVALALAASARAPRSPPAWARALVARHAAERRNEALLRRVLDGAGYELAAARARKDARSRRVVRRSRRVCSRGGGAGRKRRSLLLAAGGGGRCAAMAAARRMVRARLRVLRSLVPGAEAMRGLSLLSETLDYVASSSHLTSQGDGAASNWADCRCRAAREVHVSANMDLVLLYSPHSIG
;
A
#
# COMPACT_ATOMS: atom_id res chain seq x y z
N MET A 1 26.92 4.71 2.90
CA MET A 1 25.47 4.78 3.23
C MET A 1 24.99 6.25 3.31
N HIS A 2 24.53 6.85 2.21
CA HIS A 2 24.02 8.25 2.17
C HIS A 2 22.56 8.38 1.67
N ALA A 3 21.89 7.24 1.45
CA ALA A 3 20.50 7.17 1.01
C ALA A 3 19.47 7.88 1.92
N PRO A 4 19.57 7.87 3.27
CA PRO A 4 18.55 8.48 4.12
C PRO A 4 18.56 10.02 4.07
N ARG A 5 19.73 10.66 3.94
CA ARG A 5 19.83 12.14 3.90
C ARG A 5 19.22 12.72 2.63
N ARG A 6 19.44 12.08 1.47
CA ARG A 6 18.88 12.50 0.18
C ARG A 6 17.37 12.36 0.15
N PHE A 7 16.85 11.25 0.68
CA PHE A 7 15.40 11.04 0.80
C PHE A 7 14.75 12.07 1.74
N ARG A 8 15.33 12.30 2.92
CA ARG A 8 14.82 13.29 3.87
C ARG A 8 14.80 14.69 3.25
N LYS A 9 15.88 15.11 2.58
CA LYS A 9 15.95 16.40 1.89
C LYS A 9 14.87 16.52 0.81
N ALA A 10 14.68 15.47 0.00
CA ALA A 10 13.63 15.44 -1.03
C ALA A 10 12.22 15.50 -0.41
N PHE A 11 11.99 14.73 0.67
CA PHE A 11 10.73 14.76 1.41
C PHE A 11 10.43 16.13 1.99
N THR A 12 11.37 16.74 2.72
CA THR A 12 11.18 18.06 3.34
C THR A 12 10.94 19.14 2.29
N ALA A 13 11.73 19.16 1.21
CA ALA A 13 11.53 20.07 0.09
C ALA A 13 10.13 19.93 -0.50
N GLN A 14 9.67 18.69 -0.68
CA GLN A 14 8.36 18.43 -1.26
C GLN A 14 7.20 18.75 -0.31
N LEU A 15 7.39 18.47 0.97
CA LEU A 15 6.44 18.79 2.03
C LEU A 15 6.25 20.30 2.10
N LEU A 16 7.33 21.09 2.14
CA LEU A 16 7.26 22.55 2.13
C LEU A 16 6.56 23.09 0.88
N ARG A 17 6.84 22.51 -0.30
CA ARG A 17 6.17 22.89 -1.55
C ARG A 17 4.67 22.63 -1.48
N SER A 18 4.26 21.44 -1.01
CA SER A 18 2.86 21.07 -0.87
C SER A 18 2.10 21.88 0.18
N LEU A 19 2.74 22.20 1.32
CA LEU A 19 2.16 23.03 2.36
C LEU A 19 2.00 24.49 1.92
N ARG A 20 2.95 25.05 1.17
CA ARG A 20 2.79 26.38 0.56
C ARG A 20 1.62 26.40 -0.43
N ALA A 21 1.51 25.38 -1.27
CA ALA A 21 0.40 25.25 -2.21
C ALA A 21 -0.96 25.12 -1.48
N ALA A 22 -1.00 24.39 -0.37
CA ALA A 22 -2.16 24.25 0.50
C ALA A 22 -2.52 25.57 1.20
N GLY A 23 -1.53 26.29 1.73
CA GLY A 23 -1.70 27.58 2.39
C GLY A 23 -2.26 28.65 1.44
N GLN A 24 -1.79 28.68 0.20
CA GLN A 24 -2.37 29.53 -0.84
C GLN A 24 -3.78 29.12 -1.27
N ALA A 25 -4.19 27.87 -1.01
CA ALA A 25 -5.57 27.41 -1.20
C ALA A 25 -6.46 27.72 0.01
N SER A 26 -5.89 28.13 1.15
CA SER A 26 -6.57 28.23 2.44
C SER A 26 -6.74 29.67 2.91
N LYS A 27 -7.59 30.46 2.24
CA LYS A 27 -8.03 31.76 2.80
C LYS A 27 -9.19 31.62 3.80
N SER A 28 -9.87 30.46 3.87
CA SER A 28 -11.00 30.20 4.79
C SER A 28 -11.23 28.71 5.11
N LEU A 29 -10.17 27.91 5.33
CA LEU A 29 -10.32 26.50 5.72
C LEU A 29 -10.42 26.33 7.24
N GLY A 30 -11.40 25.55 7.68
CA GLY A 30 -11.59 25.10 9.06
C GLY A 30 -10.50 24.13 9.54
N LEU A 31 -10.44 23.89 10.85
CA LEU A 31 -9.38 23.07 11.48
C LEU A 31 -9.29 21.65 10.91
N ARG A 32 -10.42 21.03 10.57
CA ARG A 32 -10.48 19.69 9.97
C ARG A 32 -9.84 19.65 8.59
N GLU A 33 -10.14 20.63 7.75
CA GLU A 33 -9.58 20.74 6.40
C GLU A 33 -8.08 21.02 6.43
N ARG A 34 -7.61 21.83 7.39
CA ARG A 34 -6.16 22.03 7.62
C ARG A 34 -5.46 20.73 7.98
N ARG A 35 -6.04 19.92 8.88
CA ARG A 35 -5.50 18.59 9.23
C ARG A 35 -5.47 17.65 8.02
N ASP A 36 -6.54 17.63 7.23
CA ASP A 36 -6.61 16.81 6.01
C ASP A 36 -5.59 17.29 4.96
N ALA A 37 -5.39 18.60 4.80
CA ALA A 37 -4.39 19.16 3.91
C ALA A 37 -2.95 18.82 4.32
N VAL A 38 -2.64 18.84 5.62
CA VAL A 38 -1.32 18.41 6.14
C VAL A 38 -1.09 16.92 5.88
N ARG A 39 -2.10 16.08 6.10
CA ARG A 39 -2.03 14.63 5.80
C ARG A 39 -1.80 14.38 4.32
N LEU A 40 -2.59 15.02 3.46
CA LEU A 40 -2.46 14.94 2.00
C LEU A 40 -1.08 15.40 1.53
N SER A 41 -0.61 16.54 2.04
CA SER A 41 0.72 17.09 1.74
C SER A 41 1.84 16.13 2.12
N SER A 42 1.72 15.49 3.29
CA SER A 42 2.67 14.49 3.78
C SER A 42 2.68 13.24 2.91
N ASP A 43 1.51 12.69 2.55
CA ASP A 43 1.39 11.51 1.70
C ASP A 43 1.95 11.75 0.28
N VAL A 44 1.66 12.92 -0.30
CA VAL A 44 2.15 13.31 -1.62
C VAL A 44 3.66 13.54 -1.59
N ALA A 45 4.18 14.22 -0.55
CA ALA A 45 5.61 14.41 -0.36
C ALA A 45 6.36 13.08 -0.23
N LEU A 46 5.80 12.14 0.54
CA LEU A 46 6.35 10.80 0.71
C LEU A 46 6.42 10.03 -0.61
N ALA A 47 5.32 10.03 -1.38
CA ALA A 47 5.26 9.36 -2.67
C ALA A 47 6.23 9.96 -3.70
N LEU A 48 6.36 11.28 -3.74
CA LEU A 48 7.25 11.96 -4.66
C LEU A 48 8.72 11.79 -4.27
N ALA A 49 9.04 11.85 -2.98
CA ALA A 49 10.39 11.56 -2.49
C ALA A 49 10.81 10.11 -2.76
N ALA A 50 9.87 9.15 -2.68
CA ALA A 50 10.13 7.77 -3.05
C ALA A 50 10.32 7.60 -4.55
N SER A 51 9.53 8.30 -5.36
CA SER A 51 9.65 8.29 -6.83
C SER A 51 10.96 8.93 -7.31
N ALA A 52 11.46 9.95 -6.60
CA ALA A 52 12.75 10.58 -6.91
C ALA A 52 13.95 9.64 -6.71
N ARG A 53 13.82 8.59 -5.88
CA ARG A 53 14.86 7.57 -5.68
C ARG A 53 14.98 6.62 -6.87
N ALA A 54 13.87 6.37 -7.57
CA ALA A 54 13.80 5.47 -8.71
C ALA A 54 12.91 6.09 -9.82
N PRO A 55 13.41 7.11 -10.56
CA PRO A 55 12.61 7.86 -11.51
C PRO A 55 12.04 7.00 -12.65
N ARG A 56 12.79 5.95 -13.05
CA ARG A 56 12.38 5.01 -14.10
C ARG A 56 11.39 3.95 -13.64
N SER A 57 11.36 3.66 -12.33
CA SER A 57 10.57 2.59 -11.74
C SER A 57 10.06 2.99 -10.35
N PRO A 58 9.21 4.03 -10.26
CA PRO A 58 8.71 4.49 -8.97
C PRO A 58 7.87 3.39 -8.30
N PRO A 59 7.98 3.23 -6.97
CA PRO A 59 7.28 2.20 -6.24
C PRO A 59 5.77 2.23 -6.54
N ALA A 60 5.18 1.04 -6.68
CA ALA A 60 3.75 0.89 -6.91
C ALA A 60 2.92 1.57 -5.80
N TRP A 61 3.39 1.51 -4.55
CA TRP A 61 2.72 2.15 -3.42
C TRP A 61 2.71 3.67 -3.54
N ALA A 62 3.78 4.28 -4.05
CA ALA A 62 3.86 5.73 -4.22
C ALA A 62 2.85 6.21 -5.28
N ARG A 63 2.79 5.52 -6.42
CA ARG A 63 1.81 5.82 -7.48
C ARG A 63 0.38 5.61 -7.02
N ALA A 64 0.12 4.53 -6.29
CA ALA A 64 -1.21 4.24 -5.77
C ALA A 64 -1.65 5.20 -4.67
N LEU A 65 -0.71 5.67 -3.83
CA LEU A 65 -0.97 6.66 -2.79
C LEU A 65 -1.44 7.99 -3.42
N VAL A 66 -0.74 8.45 -4.46
CA VAL A 66 -1.13 9.66 -5.20
C VAL A 66 -2.45 9.46 -5.96
N ALA A 67 -2.64 8.32 -6.63
CA ALA A 67 -3.89 8.02 -7.33
C ALA A 67 -5.09 7.95 -6.38
N ARG A 68 -4.93 7.43 -5.16
CA ARG A 68 -5.98 7.42 -4.14
C ARG A 68 -6.44 8.83 -3.82
N HIS A 69 -5.49 9.75 -3.60
CA HIS A 69 -5.80 11.14 -3.32
C HIS A 69 -6.40 11.88 -4.52
N ALA A 70 -5.95 11.56 -5.73
CA ALA A 70 -6.49 12.11 -6.97
C ALA A 70 -7.93 11.63 -7.28
N ALA A 71 -8.38 10.53 -6.65
CA ALA A 71 -9.77 10.08 -6.76
C ALA A 71 -10.74 11.00 -5.98
N GLU A 72 -10.25 11.77 -5.03
CA GLU A 72 -11.06 12.68 -4.21
C GLU A 72 -11.09 14.08 -4.85
N ARG A 73 -12.27 14.52 -5.34
CA ARG A 73 -12.42 15.84 -5.98
C ARG A 73 -11.96 17.01 -5.12
N ARG A 74 -12.11 16.92 -3.80
CA ARG A 74 -11.65 17.96 -2.86
C ARG A 74 -10.13 18.19 -2.90
N ASN A 75 -9.34 17.21 -3.34
CA ASN A 75 -7.88 17.30 -3.39
C ASN A 75 -7.37 17.82 -4.74
N GLU A 76 -8.25 17.99 -5.73
CA GLU A 76 -7.91 18.35 -7.11
C GLU A 76 -7.08 19.64 -7.20
N ALA A 77 -7.55 20.71 -6.55
CA ALA A 77 -6.90 22.02 -6.61
C ALA A 77 -5.48 22.01 -6.01
N LEU A 78 -5.27 21.23 -4.94
CA LEU A 78 -3.97 21.09 -4.31
C LEU A 78 -3.05 20.20 -5.14
N LEU A 79 -3.54 19.04 -5.61
CA LEU A 79 -2.73 18.11 -6.38
C LEU A 79 -2.28 18.70 -7.72
N ARG A 80 -3.13 19.49 -8.40
CA ARG A 80 -2.72 20.21 -9.62
C ARG A 80 -1.60 21.22 -9.40
N ARG A 81 -1.53 21.86 -8.22
CA ARG A 81 -0.42 22.77 -7.88
C ARG A 81 0.85 22.03 -7.48
N VAL A 82 0.74 20.81 -6.96
CA VAL A 82 1.89 20.03 -6.47
C VAL A 82 2.49 19.11 -7.54
N LEU A 83 1.66 18.52 -8.39
CA LEU A 83 2.08 17.55 -9.43
C LEU A 83 2.11 18.15 -10.83
N ASP A 84 1.79 19.44 -10.95
CA ASP A 84 1.44 20.12 -12.19
C ASP A 84 0.22 19.48 -12.87
N GLY A 85 -0.31 20.13 -13.91
CA GLY A 85 -1.52 19.65 -14.59
C GLY A 85 -1.38 18.22 -15.14
N ALA A 86 -0.27 17.93 -15.81
CA ALA A 86 0.00 16.62 -16.41
C ALA A 86 0.17 15.50 -15.37
N GLY A 87 0.86 15.77 -14.26
CA GLY A 87 1.06 14.77 -13.21
C GLY A 87 -0.24 14.44 -12.47
N TYR A 88 -1.11 15.44 -12.27
CA TYR A 88 -2.47 15.21 -11.76
C TYR A 88 -3.32 14.37 -12.73
N GLU A 89 -3.36 14.71 -14.01
CA GLU A 89 -4.15 13.95 -14.99
C GLU A 89 -3.71 12.49 -15.08
N LEU A 90 -2.40 12.21 -15.03
CA LEU A 90 -1.89 10.85 -14.97
C LEU A 90 -2.36 10.10 -13.71
N ALA A 91 -2.34 10.75 -12.55
CA ALA A 91 -2.81 10.16 -11.30
C ALA A 91 -4.32 9.91 -11.31
N ALA A 92 -5.10 10.87 -11.81
CA ALA A 92 -6.55 10.76 -11.94
C ALA A 92 -6.96 9.67 -12.95
N ALA A 93 -6.26 9.55 -14.09
CA ALA A 93 -6.47 8.49 -15.06
C ALA A 93 -6.22 7.10 -14.46
N ARG A 94 -5.17 6.95 -13.65
CA ARG A 94 -4.89 5.71 -12.90
C ARG A 94 -5.99 5.39 -11.90
N ALA A 95 -6.45 6.38 -11.14
CA ALA A 95 -7.56 6.21 -10.20
C ALA A 95 -8.83 5.72 -10.90
N ARG A 96 -9.19 6.31 -12.04
CA ARG A 96 -10.33 5.89 -12.88
C ARG A 96 -10.16 4.46 -13.41
N LYS A 97 -8.95 4.11 -13.89
CA LYS A 97 -8.63 2.75 -14.37
C LYS A 97 -8.78 1.72 -13.25
N ASP A 98 -8.28 2.01 -12.06
CA ASP A 98 -8.36 1.11 -10.90
C ASP A 98 -9.82 0.94 -10.44
N ALA A 99 -10.60 2.01 -10.41
CA ALA A 99 -12.03 1.95 -10.11
C ALA A 99 -12.79 1.10 -11.15
N ARG A 100 -12.48 1.26 -12.44
CA ARG A 100 -13.06 0.45 -13.54
C ARG A 100 -12.68 -1.02 -13.39
N SER A 101 -11.41 -1.33 -13.16
CA SER A 101 -10.92 -2.69 -12.94
C SER A 101 -11.64 -3.37 -11.78
N ARG A 102 -11.77 -2.68 -10.64
CA ARG A 102 -12.52 -3.20 -9.47
C ARG A 102 -13.99 -3.46 -9.80
N ARG A 103 -14.63 -2.60 -10.60
CA ARG A 103 -16.02 -2.79 -11.05
C ARG A 103 -16.16 -4.04 -11.92
N VAL A 104 -15.24 -4.24 -12.87
CA VAL A 104 -15.20 -5.43 -13.74
C VAL A 104 -15.01 -6.70 -12.90
N VAL A 105 -14.04 -6.72 -11.98
CA VAL A 105 -13.79 -7.87 -11.09
C VAL A 105 -15.00 -8.16 -10.18
N ARG A 106 -15.68 -7.13 -9.66
CA ARG A 106 -16.91 -7.31 -8.87
C ARG A 106 -18.05 -7.87 -9.71
N ARG A 107 -18.19 -7.43 -10.97
CA ARG A 107 -19.20 -7.94 -11.91
C ARG A 107 -18.91 -9.39 -12.26
N SER A 108 -17.67 -9.74 -12.62
CA SER A 108 -17.29 -11.11 -12.95
C SER A 108 -17.48 -12.06 -11.76
N ARG A 109 -17.10 -11.65 -10.54
CA ARG A 109 -17.37 -12.43 -9.32
C ARG A 109 -18.85 -12.71 -9.11
N ARG A 110 -19.73 -11.71 -9.34
CA ARG A 110 -21.19 -11.89 -9.25
C ARG A 110 -21.74 -12.86 -10.29
N VAL A 111 -21.21 -12.81 -11.51
CA VAL A 111 -21.60 -13.71 -12.60
C VAL A 111 -21.14 -15.15 -12.29
N CYS A 112 -19.88 -15.33 -11.87
CA CYS A 112 -19.35 -16.65 -11.50
C CYS A 112 -19.99 -17.22 -10.22
N SER A 113 -20.43 -16.38 -9.27
CA SER A 113 -21.14 -16.84 -8.06
C SER A 113 -22.58 -17.25 -8.36
N ARG A 114 -23.21 -16.68 -9.40
CA ARG A 114 -24.55 -17.07 -9.87
C ARG A 114 -24.52 -18.33 -10.74
N GLY A 115 -23.47 -18.54 -11.55
CA GLY A 115 -23.31 -19.73 -12.39
C GLY A 115 -22.60 -20.93 -11.73
N GLY A 116 -22.04 -20.78 -10.52
CA GLY A 116 -21.12 -21.75 -9.91
C GLY A 116 -21.63 -22.49 -8.66
N GLY A 117 -22.92 -22.37 -8.32
CA GLY A 117 -23.51 -22.90 -7.08
C GLY A 117 -23.44 -24.44 -6.95
N ALA A 118 -23.44 -25.18 -8.06
CA ALA A 118 -23.43 -26.65 -8.04
C ALA A 118 -22.02 -27.28 -8.08
N GLY A 119 -21.02 -26.58 -8.65
CA GLY A 119 -19.71 -27.17 -8.97
C GLY A 119 -18.60 -26.96 -7.93
N ARG A 120 -18.80 -26.09 -6.94
CA ARG A 120 -17.75 -25.79 -5.93
C ARG A 120 -17.79 -26.72 -4.73
N LYS A 121 -18.95 -27.32 -4.42
CA LYS A 121 -19.12 -28.27 -3.31
C LYS A 121 -18.52 -29.64 -3.61
N ARG A 122 -18.35 -30.01 -4.90
CA ARG A 122 -17.76 -31.29 -5.32
C ARG A 122 -16.23 -31.32 -5.32
N ARG A 123 -15.55 -30.17 -5.39
CA ARG A 123 -14.07 -30.12 -5.35
C ARG A 123 -13.47 -30.16 -3.95
N SER A 124 -14.23 -29.88 -2.89
CA SER A 124 -13.75 -30.08 -1.51
C SER A 124 -13.79 -31.54 -1.07
N LEU A 125 -14.62 -32.38 -1.70
CA LEU A 125 -14.74 -33.81 -1.37
C LEU A 125 -13.68 -34.66 -2.08
N LEU A 126 -13.29 -34.31 -3.32
CA LEU A 126 -12.27 -35.06 -4.07
C LEU A 126 -10.82 -34.79 -3.61
N LEU A 127 -10.55 -33.65 -2.97
CA LEU A 127 -9.24 -33.35 -2.36
C LEU A 127 -9.12 -33.86 -0.91
N ALA A 128 -10.21 -34.32 -0.31
CA ALA A 128 -10.21 -34.88 1.04
C ALA A 128 -9.89 -36.38 1.07
N ALA A 129 -9.93 -37.06 -0.08
CA ALA A 129 -9.80 -38.51 -0.19
C ALA A 129 -8.36 -39.01 -0.47
N GLY A 130 -7.34 -38.15 -0.45
CA GLY A 130 -5.95 -38.56 -0.73
C GLY A 130 -4.91 -37.87 0.15
N GLY A 131 -4.50 -38.53 1.24
CA GLY A 131 -3.19 -38.35 1.87
C GLY A 131 -3.02 -37.32 3.02
N GLY A 132 -3.22 -37.79 4.26
CA GLY A 132 -2.36 -37.57 5.44
C GLY A 132 -2.27 -36.17 6.09
N GLY A 133 -2.26 -36.12 7.43
CA GLY A 133 -2.30 -34.91 8.27
C GLY A 133 -1.35 -33.73 7.94
N ARG A 134 -0.29 -33.94 7.14
CA ARG A 134 0.56 -32.87 6.57
C ARG A 134 -0.23 -31.89 5.70
N CYS A 135 -1.29 -32.34 5.03
CA CYS A 135 -2.15 -31.50 4.19
C CYS A 135 -3.01 -30.53 5.02
N ALA A 136 -3.43 -30.90 6.23
CA ALA A 136 -4.22 -30.04 7.11
C ALA A 136 -3.37 -28.92 7.74
N ALA A 137 -2.17 -29.25 8.22
CA ALA A 137 -1.21 -28.28 8.74
C ALA A 137 -0.73 -27.31 7.64
N MET A 138 -0.37 -27.82 6.46
CA MET A 138 -0.03 -27.02 5.27
C MET A 138 -1.22 -26.13 4.84
N ALA A 139 -2.45 -26.64 4.87
CA ALA A 139 -3.63 -25.84 4.57
C ALA A 139 -3.91 -24.78 5.64
N ALA A 140 -3.66 -25.06 6.92
CA ALA A 140 -3.74 -24.09 8.00
C ALA A 140 -2.68 -22.98 7.84
N ALA A 141 -1.42 -23.34 7.61
CA ALA A 141 -0.34 -22.39 7.34
C ALA A 141 -0.64 -21.51 6.12
N ARG A 142 -1.13 -22.10 5.01
CA ARG A 142 -1.58 -21.34 3.84
C ARG A 142 -2.75 -20.40 4.15
N ARG A 143 -3.69 -20.79 5.02
CA ARG A 143 -4.78 -19.92 5.48
C ARG A 143 -4.25 -18.74 6.31
N MET A 144 -3.30 -19.00 7.22
CA MET A 144 -2.65 -17.98 8.03
C MET A 144 -1.88 -16.98 7.16
N VAL A 145 -1.04 -17.45 6.24
CA VAL A 145 -0.32 -16.58 5.29
C VAL A 145 -1.29 -15.78 4.44
N ARG A 146 -2.37 -16.38 3.94
CA ARG A 146 -3.42 -15.64 3.20
C ARG A 146 -4.13 -14.61 4.07
N ALA A 147 -4.27 -14.82 5.38
CA ALA A 147 -4.83 -13.85 6.31
C ALA A 147 -3.85 -12.70 6.55
N ARG A 148 -2.58 -12.99 6.84
CA ARG A 148 -1.53 -11.98 7.04
C ARG A 148 -1.30 -11.13 5.79
N LEU A 149 -1.23 -11.76 4.61
CA LEU A 149 -1.15 -11.03 3.34
C LEU A 149 -2.41 -10.20 3.04
N ARG A 150 -3.60 -10.57 3.56
CA ARG A 150 -4.80 -9.72 3.44
C ARG A 150 -4.68 -8.46 4.28
N VAL A 151 -4.18 -8.57 5.52
CA VAL A 151 -3.90 -7.42 6.38
C VAL A 151 -2.81 -6.54 5.77
N LEU A 152 -1.74 -7.14 5.25
CA LEU A 152 -0.66 -6.38 4.61
C LEU A 152 -1.15 -5.56 3.41
N ARG A 153 -2.09 -6.12 2.63
CA ARG A 153 -2.73 -5.42 1.52
C ARG A 153 -3.59 -4.23 1.92
N SER A 154 -4.13 -4.19 3.14
CA SER A 154 -4.89 -3.03 3.61
C SER A 154 -4.00 -1.93 4.21
N LEU A 155 -2.75 -2.25 4.55
CA LEU A 155 -1.81 -1.31 5.14
C LEU A 155 -0.98 -0.57 4.09
N VAL A 156 -0.51 -1.27 3.06
CA VAL A 156 0.34 -0.69 2.00
C VAL A 156 -0.55 -0.09 0.89
N PRO A 157 -0.42 1.20 0.56
CA PRO A 157 -1.16 1.80 -0.53
C PRO A 157 -0.96 1.04 -1.85
N GLY A 158 -2.04 0.71 -2.58
CA GLY A 158 -1.94 0.03 -3.90
C GLY A 158 -1.67 -1.46 -3.84
N ALA A 159 -1.56 -2.05 -2.65
CA ALA A 159 -1.26 -3.45 -2.49
C ALA A 159 -2.38 -4.41 -2.86
N GLU A 160 -3.60 -3.93 -3.08
CA GLU A 160 -4.76 -4.76 -3.35
C GLU A 160 -4.65 -5.52 -4.68
N ALA A 161 -3.85 -5.00 -5.63
CA ALA A 161 -3.54 -5.68 -6.89
C ALA A 161 -2.28 -6.56 -6.82
N MET A 162 -1.48 -6.48 -5.75
CA MET A 162 -0.19 -7.16 -5.63
C MET A 162 -0.33 -8.60 -5.09
N ARG A 163 0.58 -9.47 -5.53
CA ARG A 163 0.64 -10.90 -5.17
C ARG A 163 2.03 -11.28 -4.66
N GLY A 164 2.05 -12.22 -3.71
CA GLY A 164 3.27 -12.92 -3.28
C GLY A 164 4.44 -12.00 -2.91
N LEU A 165 5.59 -12.28 -3.51
CA LEU A 165 6.87 -11.62 -3.21
C LEU A 165 6.86 -10.12 -3.54
N SER A 166 6.16 -9.68 -4.58
CA SER A 166 6.06 -8.26 -4.94
C SER A 166 5.37 -7.43 -3.85
N LEU A 167 4.44 -8.03 -3.10
CA LEU A 167 3.83 -7.36 -1.96
C LEU A 167 4.84 -7.17 -0.82
N LEU A 168 5.69 -8.16 -0.59
CA LEU A 168 6.70 -8.12 0.48
C LEU A 168 7.79 -7.10 0.17
N SER A 169 8.33 -7.08 -1.04
CA SER A 169 9.34 -6.10 -1.46
C SER A 169 8.80 -4.67 -1.37
N GLU A 170 7.57 -4.44 -1.86
CA GLU A 170 6.93 -3.13 -1.83
C GLU A 170 6.61 -2.66 -0.40
N THR A 171 6.29 -3.61 0.50
CA THR A 171 6.12 -3.33 1.93
C THR A 171 7.44 -2.88 2.56
N LEU A 172 8.54 -3.57 2.25
CA LEU A 172 9.87 -3.20 2.75
C LEU A 172 10.24 -1.80 2.26
N ASP A 173 9.99 -1.49 0.99
CA ASP A 173 10.23 -0.15 0.44
C ASP A 173 9.37 0.92 1.13
N TYR A 174 8.11 0.63 1.41
CA TYR A 174 7.21 1.55 2.12
C TYR A 174 7.66 1.79 3.57
N VAL A 175 8.01 0.73 4.29
CA VAL A 175 8.51 0.80 5.68
C VAL A 175 9.85 1.52 5.72
N ALA A 176 10.80 1.20 4.84
CA ALA A 176 12.11 1.87 4.79
C ALA A 176 11.97 3.37 4.52
N SER A 177 11.10 3.75 3.56
CA SER A 177 10.81 5.15 3.24
C SER A 177 10.26 5.92 4.44
N SER A 178 9.42 5.27 5.25
CA SER A 178 8.81 5.88 6.43
C SER A 178 9.77 5.90 7.63
N SER A 179 10.58 4.84 7.79
CA SER A 179 11.57 4.70 8.87
C SER A 179 12.70 5.73 8.74
N HIS A 180 13.08 6.09 7.52
CA HIS A 180 14.06 7.15 7.28
C HIS A 180 13.60 8.53 7.77
N LEU A 181 12.31 8.72 8.05
CA LEU A 181 11.77 9.95 8.63
C LEU A 181 11.83 9.96 10.16
N THR A 182 11.90 8.80 10.82
CA THR A 182 11.80 8.68 12.30
C THR A 182 13.16 8.58 13.00
N SER A 183 14.26 8.51 12.26
CA SER A 183 15.62 8.31 12.80
C SER A 183 16.22 9.53 13.54
N GLN A 184 15.50 10.65 13.69
CA GLN A 184 15.96 11.79 14.49
C GLN A 184 14.71 12.50 15.05
N GLY A 185 14.56 12.46 16.38
CA GLY A 185 13.31 12.75 17.08
C GLY A 185 12.73 14.14 16.79
N ASP A 186 11.42 14.15 16.50
CA ASP A 186 10.52 15.29 16.72
C ASP A 186 9.12 14.71 17.00
N GLY A 187 8.68 14.81 18.26
CA GLY A 187 7.59 14.00 18.84
C GLY A 187 6.16 14.29 18.36
N ALA A 188 5.93 15.21 17.41
CA ALA A 188 4.58 15.70 17.10
C ALA A 188 3.97 15.19 15.79
N ALA A 189 4.77 14.76 14.81
CA ALA A 189 4.28 14.21 13.52
C ALA A 189 4.19 12.66 13.52
N SER A 190 4.54 12.05 14.65
CA SER A 190 5.05 10.68 14.72
C SER A 190 3.98 9.61 14.82
N ASN A 191 2.80 9.90 15.39
CA ASN A 191 1.90 8.81 15.78
C ASN A 191 1.18 8.08 14.63
N TRP A 192 0.90 8.74 13.50
CA TRP A 192 0.07 8.11 12.46
C TRP A 192 0.88 7.22 11.50
N ALA A 193 1.98 7.74 10.97
CA ALA A 193 2.87 6.97 10.11
C ALA A 193 3.53 5.85 10.92
N ASP A 194 3.90 6.10 12.18
CA ASP A 194 4.55 5.10 13.03
C ASP A 194 3.59 3.97 13.42
N CYS A 195 2.32 4.25 13.74
CA CYS A 195 1.32 3.19 13.98
C CYS A 195 1.08 2.32 12.74
N ARG A 196 0.93 2.92 11.55
CA ARG A 196 0.71 2.15 10.31
C ARG A 196 1.97 1.38 9.88
N CYS A 197 3.15 1.94 10.10
CA CYS A 197 4.44 1.29 9.80
C CYS A 197 4.77 0.18 10.78
N ARG A 198 4.50 0.38 12.08
CA ARG A 198 4.65 -0.65 13.11
C ARG A 198 3.74 -1.83 12.83
N ALA A 199 2.46 -1.58 12.54
CA ALA A 199 1.52 -2.62 12.12
C ALA A 199 1.97 -3.33 10.83
N ALA A 200 2.47 -2.60 9.83
CA ALA A 200 2.96 -3.21 8.58
C ALA A 200 4.24 -4.04 8.80
N ARG A 201 5.14 -3.59 9.68
CA ARG A 201 6.39 -4.26 10.03
C ARG A 201 6.14 -5.54 10.83
N GLU A 202 5.28 -5.50 11.84
CA GLU A 202 4.87 -6.68 12.61
C GLU A 202 4.20 -7.72 11.71
N VAL A 203 3.27 -7.31 10.86
CA VAL A 203 2.59 -8.23 9.94
C VAL A 203 3.56 -8.77 8.87
N HIS A 204 4.55 -7.97 8.42
CA HIS A 204 5.57 -8.42 7.48
C HIS A 204 6.52 -9.46 8.10
N VAL A 205 7.07 -9.20 9.29
CA VAL A 205 7.96 -10.13 10.00
C VAL A 205 7.23 -11.44 10.27
N SER A 206 5.98 -11.35 10.74
CA SER A 206 5.11 -12.49 10.98
C SER A 206 4.79 -13.24 9.67
N ALA A 207 4.52 -12.55 8.55
CA ALA A 207 4.27 -13.20 7.26
C ALA A 207 5.52 -13.86 6.66
N ASN A 208 6.71 -13.27 6.86
CA ASN A 208 7.97 -13.81 6.35
C ASN A 208 8.40 -15.07 7.12
N MET A 209 8.25 -15.07 8.45
CA MET A 209 8.48 -16.28 9.27
C MET A 209 7.59 -17.46 8.84
N ASP A 210 6.30 -17.22 8.59
CA ASP A 210 5.41 -18.27 8.07
C ASP A 210 5.78 -18.73 6.65
N LEU A 211 6.28 -17.83 5.81
CA LEU A 211 6.71 -18.17 4.45
C LEU A 211 7.98 -19.03 4.46
N VAL A 212 8.94 -18.73 5.34
CA VAL A 212 10.15 -19.55 5.55
C VAL A 212 9.75 -20.95 6.04
N LEU A 213 8.81 -21.06 6.98
CA LEU A 213 8.28 -22.35 7.45
C LEU A 213 7.52 -23.14 6.36
N LEU A 214 7.01 -22.47 5.33
CA LEU A 214 6.34 -23.10 4.19
C LEU A 214 7.28 -23.44 3.02
N TYR A 215 8.48 -22.85 2.99
CA TYR A 215 9.42 -22.95 1.86
C TYR A 215 10.79 -23.53 2.20
N SER A 216 11.14 -23.84 3.44
CA SER A 216 12.36 -24.60 3.77
C SER A 216 12.24 -26.07 3.33
N PRO A 217 13.01 -26.53 2.33
CA PRO A 217 13.28 -27.94 2.15
C PRO A 217 14.55 -28.29 2.95
N HIS A 218 14.45 -29.28 3.84
CA HIS A 218 15.50 -29.84 4.71
C HIS A 218 15.76 -29.15 6.06
N SER A 219 15.33 -29.83 7.12
CA SER A 219 16.17 -30.72 7.94
C SER A 219 15.25 -31.35 8.99
N ILE A 220 15.07 -32.67 9.06
CA ILE A 220 15.78 -33.66 9.89
C ILE A 220 15.15 -35.00 9.44
N GLY A 221 15.91 -36.00 8.99
CA GLY A 221 16.68 -36.91 9.83
C GLY A 221 15.83 -38.15 10.06
#